data_AF-A0A2T1F660-F1
#
_entry.id   AF-A0A2T1F660-F1
#
_cell.length_a   1.000
_cell.length_b   1.000
_cell.length_c   1.000
_cell.angle_alpha   90.00
_cell.angle_beta   90.00
_cell.angle_gamma   90.00
#
_symmetry.space_group_name_H-M   'P 1'
#
loop_
_entity.id
_entity.type
_entity.pdbx_description
1 polymer ?
#
loop_
_entity_poly.entity_id
_entity_poly.type
_entity_poly.pdbx_seq_one_letter_code
_entity_poly.pdbx_strand_id
1 'polypeptide(L)'
;MYHTLVQMLTGAITPYLGFIGVLLRTTAGIPLMAWSRRSEITADRAGLLCCGDIAIAEQALVRFVIGIADVKQVDIEDYLRKFKEVREFHKLGELQDLFDSHPEIPKRIEALRLFANSEIYYSLTGKPKPVGKKLLKQEDLNQQVNKIVQP
;
A
#
# COMPACT_ATOMS: atom_id res chain seq x y z
N MET A 1 -11.56 -7.57 -11.15
CA MET A 1 -13.01 -7.60 -10.84
C MET A 1 -13.44 -6.42 -9.96
N TYR A 2 -12.88 -6.22 -8.77
CA TYR A 2 -13.31 -5.12 -7.88
C TYR A 2 -12.80 -3.72 -8.32
N HIS A 3 -11.65 -3.59 -8.98
CA HIS A 3 -11.21 -2.30 -9.53
C HIS A 3 -12.23 -1.68 -10.50
N THR A 4 -12.88 -2.51 -11.32
CA THR A 4 -13.94 -2.10 -12.25
C THR A 4 -15.20 -1.67 -11.48
N LEU A 5 -15.57 -2.40 -10.42
CA LEU A 5 -16.68 -2.04 -9.54
C LEU A 5 -16.43 -0.72 -8.81
N VAL A 6 -15.21 -0.51 -8.30
CA VAL A 6 -14.78 0.74 -7.68
C VAL A 6 -14.90 1.88 -8.69
N GLN A 7 -14.30 1.75 -9.89
CA GLN A 7 -14.38 2.77 -10.94
C GLN A 7 -15.81 3.07 -11.40
N MET A 8 -16.69 2.06 -11.47
CA MET A 8 -18.10 2.25 -11.84
C MET A 8 -18.90 2.96 -10.74
N LEU A 9 -18.66 2.64 -9.47
CA LEU A 9 -19.41 3.18 -8.33
C LEU A 9 -18.92 4.56 -7.87
N THR A 10 -17.63 4.86 -8.05
CA THR A 10 -17.03 6.15 -7.67
C THR A 10 -16.75 7.08 -8.84
N GLY A 11 -16.92 6.61 -10.09
CA GLY A 11 -16.56 7.32 -11.31
C GLY A 11 -17.76 7.80 -12.14
N ALA A 12 -17.72 7.54 -13.45
CA ALA A 12 -18.39 8.33 -14.47
C ALA A 12 -19.92 8.47 -14.37
N ILE A 13 -20.63 7.53 -13.74
CA ILE A 13 -22.11 7.52 -13.71
C ILE A 13 -22.65 8.29 -12.49
N THR A 14 -21.89 8.31 -11.39
CA THR A 14 -22.31 8.82 -10.09
C THR A 14 -22.75 10.30 -10.09
N PRO A 15 -22.10 11.23 -10.82
CA PRO A 15 -22.55 12.63 -10.90
C PRO A 15 -23.92 12.80 -11.56
N TYR A 16 -24.28 11.89 -12.47
CA TYR A 16 -25.55 11.94 -13.22
C TYR A 16 -26.73 11.35 -12.45
N LEU A 17 -26.49 10.70 -11.30
CA LEU A 17 -27.51 10.07 -10.47
C LEU A 17 -28.00 10.95 -9.29
N GLY A 18 -27.51 12.19 -9.19
CA GLY A 18 -27.91 13.13 -8.15
C GLY A 18 -27.69 12.59 -6.72
N PHE A 19 -28.69 12.70 -5.85
CA PHE A 19 -28.61 12.28 -4.44
C PHE A 19 -28.32 10.77 -4.28
N ILE A 20 -28.86 9.92 -5.17
CA ILE A 20 -28.61 8.47 -5.15
C ILE A 20 -27.12 8.19 -5.40
N GLY A 21 -26.50 8.94 -6.31
CA GLY A 21 -25.06 8.86 -6.57
C GLY A 21 -24.23 9.21 -5.34
N VAL A 22 -24.59 10.26 -4.61
CA VAL A 22 -23.91 10.65 -3.35
C VAL A 22 -24.00 9.54 -2.31
N LEU A 23 -25.19 8.95 -2.13
CA LEU A 23 -25.41 7.87 -1.16
C LEU A 23 -24.60 6.62 -1.52
N LEU A 24 -24.57 6.21 -2.79
CA LEU A 24 -23.79 5.06 -3.26
C LEU A 24 -22.28 5.28 -3.04
N ARG A 25 -21.77 6.49 -3.30
CA ARG A 25 -20.36 6.83 -3.14
C ARG A 25 -19.91 6.76 -1.67
N THR A 26 -20.71 7.28 -0.74
CA THR A 26 -20.34 7.32 0.67
C THR A 26 -20.53 5.97 1.36
N THR A 27 -21.59 5.23 1.04
CA THR A 27 -21.90 3.96 1.72
C THR A 27 -21.15 2.76 1.16
N ALA A 28 -21.00 2.66 -0.17
CA ALA A 28 -20.33 1.53 -0.81
C ALA A 28 -18.94 1.91 -1.34
N GLY A 29 -18.79 3.10 -1.91
CA GLY A 29 -17.53 3.55 -2.52
C GLY A 29 -16.36 3.61 -1.54
N ILE A 30 -16.52 4.26 -0.39
CA ILE A 30 -15.45 4.42 0.61
C ILE A 30 -14.96 3.07 1.16
N PRO A 31 -15.84 2.15 1.61
CA PRO A 31 -15.41 0.81 2.02
C PRO A 31 -14.72 0.01 0.91
N LEU A 32 -15.21 0.10 -0.33
CA LEU A 32 -14.59 -0.58 -1.47
C LEU A 32 -13.20 -0.01 -1.78
N MET A 33 -13.00 1.30 -1.66
CA MET A 33 -11.66 1.92 -1.77
C MET A 33 -10.73 1.43 -0.67
N ALA A 34 -11.22 1.34 0.57
CA ALA A 34 -10.45 0.81 1.70
C ALA A 34 -10.10 -0.69 1.53
N TRP A 35 -10.97 -1.47 0.88
CA TRP A 35 -10.69 -2.85 0.51
C TRP A 35 -9.68 -2.95 -0.62
N SER A 36 -9.81 -2.11 -1.66
CA SER A 36 -8.85 -1.98 -2.76
C SER A 36 -7.44 -1.70 -2.24
N ARG A 37 -7.28 -0.72 -1.35
CA ARG A 37 -5.98 -0.40 -0.73
C ARG A 37 -5.35 -1.60 0.01
N ARG A 38 -6.14 -2.40 0.71
CA ARG A 38 -5.66 -3.61 1.41
C ARG A 38 -5.32 -4.76 0.46
N SER A 39 -6.00 -4.84 -0.68
CA SER A 39 -5.70 -5.83 -1.71
C SER A 39 -4.31 -5.62 -2.32
N GLU A 40 -3.89 -4.36 -2.54
CA GLU A 40 -2.54 -4.02 -3.00
C GLU A 40 -1.47 -4.52 -2.03
N ILE A 41 -1.66 -4.30 -0.72
CA ILE A 41 -0.71 -4.80 0.30
C ILE A 41 -0.64 -6.33 0.29
N THR A 42 -1.77 -7.01 0.06
CA THR A 42 -1.78 -8.48 -0.06
C THR A 42 -1.02 -8.93 -1.29
N ALA A 43 -1.20 -8.24 -2.42
CA ALA A 43 -0.46 -8.49 -3.65
C ALA A 43 1.05 -8.26 -3.47
N ASP A 44 1.46 -7.18 -2.78
CA ASP A 44 2.87 -6.87 -2.50
C ASP A 44 3.54 -7.98 -1.68
N ARG A 45 2.84 -8.48 -0.65
CA ARG A 45 3.31 -9.61 0.16
C ARG A 45 3.50 -10.87 -0.68
N ALA A 46 2.53 -11.19 -1.54
CA ALA A 46 2.65 -12.32 -2.46
C ALA A 46 3.82 -12.13 -3.42
N GLY A 47 4.02 -10.92 -3.96
CA GLY A 47 5.17 -10.57 -4.79
C GLY A 47 6.50 -10.82 -4.09
N LEU A 48 6.63 -10.40 -2.82
CA LEU A 48 7.82 -10.67 -2.02
C LEU A 48 8.04 -12.17 -1.77
N LEU A 49 6.98 -12.92 -1.51
CA LEU A 49 7.08 -14.37 -1.34
C LEU A 49 7.58 -15.05 -2.63
N CYS A 50 7.15 -14.56 -3.79
CA CYS A 50 7.58 -15.09 -5.09
C CYS A 50 9.03 -14.71 -5.45
N CYS A 51 9.45 -13.46 -5.26
CA CYS A 51 10.81 -13.04 -5.61
C CYS A 51 11.84 -13.41 -4.54
N GLY A 52 11.42 -13.59 -3.29
CA GLY A 52 12.26 -14.01 -2.17
C GLY A 52 13.26 -12.97 -1.66
N ASP A 53 13.26 -11.76 -2.23
CA ASP A 53 14.22 -10.68 -1.92
C ASP A 53 13.49 -9.34 -1.76
N ILE A 54 13.67 -8.72 -0.58
CA ILE A 54 13.02 -7.45 -0.25
C ILE A 54 13.50 -6.29 -1.11
N ALA A 55 14.79 -6.22 -1.44
CA ALA A 55 15.34 -5.16 -2.27
C ALA A 55 14.76 -5.23 -3.70
N ILE A 56 14.61 -6.45 -4.24
CA ILE A 56 13.98 -6.66 -5.55
C ILE A 56 12.51 -6.24 -5.51
N ALA A 57 11.78 -6.61 -4.46
CA ALA A 57 10.37 -6.25 -4.31
C ALA A 57 10.16 -4.73 -4.18
N GLU A 58 11.01 -4.04 -3.41
CA GLU A 58 10.99 -2.57 -3.29
C GLU A 58 11.31 -1.88 -4.62
N GLN A 59 12.33 -2.36 -5.35
CA GLN A 59 12.65 -1.85 -6.68
C GLN A 59 11.49 -2.03 -7.67
N ALA A 60 10.77 -3.15 -7.60
CA ALA A 60 9.60 -3.38 -8.45
C ALA A 60 8.50 -2.33 -8.18
N LEU A 61 8.28 -1.95 -6.92
CA LEU A 61 7.34 -0.90 -6.55
C LEU A 61 7.80 0.48 -7.05
N VAL A 62 9.07 0.82 -6.88
CA VAL A 62 9.64 2.10 -7.34
C VAL A 62 9.58 2.24 -8.86
N ARG A 63 9.71 1.15 -9.62
CA ARG A 63 9.56 1.13 -11.08
C ARG A 63 8.21 1.67 -11.55
N PHE A 64 7.13 1.55 -10.77
CA PHE A 64 5.85 2.16 -11.12
C PHE A 64 5.89 3.69 -11.14
N VAL A 65 6.78 4.30 -10.36
CA VAL A 65 6.92 5.76 -10.28
C VAL A 65 7.89 6.28 -11.34
N ILE A 66 9.04 5.61 -11.51
CA ILE A 66 10.12 6.09 -12.39
C ILE A 66 9.99 5.60 -13.84
N GLY A 67 9.10 4.64 -14.10
CA GLY A 67 8.87 4.05 -15.41
C GLY A 67 10.09 3.28 -15.94
N ILE A 68 10.61 3.70 -17.10
CA ILE A 68 11.72 3.05 -17.80
C ILE A 68 13.11 3.46 -17.30
N ALA A 69 13.19 4.41 -16.36
CA ALA A 69 14.46 4.84 -15.78
C ALA A 69 15.13 3.69 -14.99
N ASP A 70 16.45 3.76 -14.86
CA ASP A 70 17.21 2.74 -14.15
C ASP A 70 16.95 2.80 -12.65
N VAL A 71 16.15 1.85 -12.15
CA VAL A 71 15.83 1.74 -10.73
C VAL A 71 17.06 1.54 -9.85
N LYS A 72 18.17 1.01 -10.40
CA LYS A 72 19.40 0.78 -9.63
C LYS A 72 20.08 2.09 -9.21
N GLN A 73 19.74 3.20 -9.86
CA GLN A 73 20.26 4.53 -9.54
C GLN A 73 19.37 5.26 -8.53
N VAL A 74 18.23 4.67 -8.14
CA VAL A 74 17.32 5.27 -7.17
C VAL A 74 17.72 4.83 -5.77
N ASP A 75 18.06 5.80 -4.94
CA ASP A 75 18.16 5.61 -3.50
C ASP A 75 16.75 5.59 -2.90
N ILE A 76 16.32 4.39 -2.51
CA ILE A 76 14.98 4.14 -1.94
C ILE A 76 14.85 4.85 -0.59
N GLU A 77 15.91 4.96 0.21
CA GLU A 77 15.85 5.67 1.50
C GLU A 77 15.69 7.17 1.28
N ASP A 78 16.42 7.74 0.33
CA ASP A 78 16.26 9.15 -0.06
C ASP A 78 14.86 9.45 -0.60
N TYR A 79 14.31 8.53 -1.40
CA TYR A 79 12.93 8.61 -1.89
C TYR A 79 11.91 8.62 -0.75
N LEU A 80 12.00 7.68 0.19
CA LEU A 80 11.11 7.61 1.35
C LEU A 80 11.26 8.83 2.26
N ARG A 81 12.49 9.34 2.45
CA ARG A 81 12.76 10.53 3.24
C ARG A 81 12.11 11.78 2.63
N LYS A 82 12.33 12.03 1.34
CA LYS A 82 11.72 13.15 0.61
C LYS A 82 10.20 13.09 0.65
N PHE A 83 9.62 11.90 0.52
CA PHE A 83 8.19 11.72 0.64
C PHE A 83 7.66 12.14 2.02
N LYS A 84 8.33 11.75 3.10
CA LYS A 84 7.97 12.17 4.47
C LYS A 84 8.07 13.69 4.64
N GLU A 85 9.13 14.29 4.12
CA GLU A 85 9.30 15.76 4.15
C GLU A 85 8.11 16.45 3.46
N VAL A 86 7.74 16.03 2.25
CA VAL A 86 6.59 16.59 1.51
C VAL A 86 5.27 16.42 2.26
N ARG A 87 5.02 15.25 2.85
CA ARG A 87 3.83 14.96 3.66
C ARG A 87 3.69 15.88 4.88
N GLU A 88 4.78 16.10 5.61
CA GLU A 88 4.80 16.99 6.78
C GLU A 88 4.44 18.43 6.40
N PHE A 89 4.88 18.90 5.23
CA PHE A 89 4.52 20.22 4.70
C PHE A 89 3.06 20.29 4.23
N HIS A 90 2.49 19.21 3.72
CA HIS A 90 1.14 19.15 3.16
C HIS A 90 0.17 18.31 4.00
N LYS A 91 -0.22 18.81 5.18
CA LYS A 91 -1.23 18.18 6.06
C LYS A 91 -2.61 17.96 5.43
N LEU A 92 -2.90 18.60 4.29
CA LEU A 92 -4.14 18.38 3.51
C LEU A 92 -4.12 17.08 2.69
N GLY A 93 -2.96 16.42 2.53
CA GLY A 93 -2.81 15.18 1.76
C GLY A 93 -3.55 13.97 2.35
N GLU A 94 -3.74 13.93 3.67
CA GLU A 94 -4.48 12.84 4.36
C GLU A 94 -5.96 12.79 3.92
N LEU A 95 -6.57 13.95 3.63
CA LEU A 95 -7.95 13.98 3.11
C LEU A 95 -8.05 13.54 1.65
N GLN A 96 -6.96 13.62 0.87
CA GLN A 96 -6.92 13.10 -0.50
C GLN A 96 -6.82 11.57 -0.51
N ASP A 97 -6.08 10.98 0.43
CA ASP A 97 -5.93 9.52 0.55
C ASP A 97 -7.26 8.77 0.73
N LEU A 98 -8.27 9.44 1.30
CA LEU A 98 -9.63 8.91 1.43
C LEU A 98 -10.21 8.48 0.08
N PHE A 99 -9.88 9.21 -0.99
CA PHE A 99 -10.42 9.00 -2.33
C PHE A 99 -9.48 8.23 -3.25
N ASP A 100 -8.26 7.92 -2.80
CA ASP A 100 -7.31 7.16 -3.59
C ASP A 100 -7.61 5.65 -3.55
N SER A 101 -7.64 5.07 -4.74
CA SER A 101 -7.92 3.64 -4.96
C SER A 101 -6.75 2.72 -4.63
N HIS A 102 -5.55 3.29 -4.52
CA HIS A 102 -4.30 2.59 -4.26
C HIS A 102 -3.48 3.40 -3.24
N PRO A 103 -2.80 2.77 -2.28
CA PRO A 103 -1.92 3.50 -1.38
C PRO A 103 -0.72 4.02 -2.17
N GLU A 104 -0.17 5.16 -1.74
CA GLU A 104 1.06 5.69 -2.31
C GLU A 104 2.20 4.65 -2.18
N ILE A 105 3.06 4.63 -3.20
CA ILE A 105 4.18 3.67 -3.28
C ILE A 105 5.06 3.66 -2.00
N PRO A 106 5.40 4.80 -1.36
CA PRO A 106 6.12 4.80 -0.09
C PRO A 106 5.41 4.04 1.03
N LYS A 107 4.08 4.21 1.18
CA LYS A 107 3.27 3.49 2.18
C LYS A 107 3.30 1.98 1.92
N ARG A 108 3.28 1.56 0.66
CA ARG A 108 3.39 0.14 0.26
C ARG A 108 4.76 -0.44 0.58
N ILE A 109 5.83 0.30 0.30
CA ILE A 109 7.21 -0.09 0.65
C ILE A 109 7.35 -0.27 2.16
N GLU A 110 6.85 0.67 2.97
CA GLU A 110 6.89 0.54 4.43
C GLU A 110 6.10 -0.67 4.94
N ALA A 111 4.88 -0.89 4.42
CA ALA A 111 4.08 -2.06 4.75
C ALA A 111 4.76 -3.39 4.36
N LEU A 112 5.47 -3.40 3.24
CA LEU A 112 6.23 -4.55 2.76
C LEU A 112 7.44 -4.84 3.66
N ARG A 113 8.17 -3.80 4.10
CA ARG A 113 9.26 -3.92 5.08
C ARG A 113 8.77 -4.49 6.42
N LEU A 114 7.61 -4.05 6.89
CA LEU A 114 6.99 -4.61 8.10
C LEU A 114 6.68 -6.10 7.93
N PHE A 115 6.14 -6.51 6.78
CA PHE A 115 5.89 -7.92 6.49
C PHE A 115 7.19 -8.74 6.44
N ALA A 116 8.25 -8.25 5.78
CA ALA A 116 9.56 -8.90 5.78
C ALA A 116 10.17 -9.04 7.19
N ASN A 117 9.77 -8.18 8.12
CA ASN A 117 10.17 -8.21 9.53
C ASN A 117 9.14 -8.89 10.46
N SER A 118 8.31 -9.78 9.94
CA SER A 118 7.26 -10.48 10.71
C SER A 118 7.50 -11.97 10.85
N GLU A 119 6.99 -12.58 11.91
CA GLU A 119 7.09 -14.03 12.12
C GLU A 119 6.42 -14.83 11.00
N ILE A 120 5.30 -14.32 10.48
CA ILE A 120 4.54 -14.98 9.41
C ILE A 120 5.35 -15.07 8.11
N TYR A 121 6.17 -14.08 7.77
CA TYR A 121 7.03 -14.15 6.58
C TYR A 121 8.05 -15.29 6.68
N TYR A 122 8.71 -15.46 7.83
CA TYR A 122 9.65 -16.57 8.03
C TYR A 122 8.93 -17.93 8.09
N SER A 123 7.73 -17.96 8.67
CA SER A 123 6.88 -19.16 8.68
C SER A 123 6.52 -19.60 7.26
N LEU A 124 6.08 -18.67 6.40
CA LEU A 124 5.66 -18.95 5.03
C LEU A 124 6.82 -19.29 4.10
N THR A 125 8.01 -18.72 4.31
CA THR A 125 9.18 -18.96 3.46
C THR A 125 10.04 -20.12 3.90
N GLY A 126 9.87 -20.62 5.13
CA GLY A 126 10.74 -21.62 5.74
C GLY A 126 12.16 -21.12 6.03
N LYS A 127 12.44 -19.82 5.84
CA LYS A 127 13.75 -19.23 6.12
C LYS A 127 14.03 -19.25 7.63
N PRO A 128 15.29 -19.45 8.05
CA PRO A 128 15.65 -19.39 9.46
C PRO A 128 15.36 -17.98 10.01
N LYS A 129 14.78 -17.93 11.21
CA LYS A 129 14.55 -16.65 11.89
C LYS A 129 15.90 -16.02 12.26
N PRO A 130 16.11 -14.72 12.01
CA PRO A 130 17.35 -14.03 12.38
C PRO A 130 17.58 -14.04 13.89
N VAL A 131 18.80 -14.40 14.31
CA VAL A 131 19.19 -14.42 15.73
C VAL A 131 19.25 -12.98 16.26
N GLY A 132 18.68 -12.75 17.45
CA GLY A 132 18.72 -11.45 18.13
C GLY A 132 17.78 -10.38 17.57
N LYS A 133 17.03 -10.66 16.49
CA LYS A 133 16.06 -9.71 15.93
C LYS A 133 14.65 -10.02 16.44
N LYS A 134 14.01 -9.04 17.07
CA LYS A 134 12.59 -9.14 17.46
C LYS A 134 11.71 -9.01 16.21
N LEU A 135 11.07 -10.10 15.82
CA LEU A 135 10.10 -10.13 14.73
C LEU A 135 8.73 -9.66 15.20
N LEU A 136 7.96 -9.06 14.29
CA LEU A 136 6.59 -8.65 14.55
C LEU A 136 5.68 -9.87 14.61
N LYS A 137 4.87 -9.94 15.67
CA LYS A 137 3.73 -10.86 15.73
C LYS A 137 2.68 -10.42 14.72
N GLN A 138 1.81 -11.34 14.32
CA GLN A 138 0.78 -11.06 13.31
C GLN A 138 -0.15 -9.91 13.71
N GLU A 139 -0.50 -9.80 14.99
CA GLU A 139 -1.34 -8.71 15.49
C GLU A 139 -0.64 -7.34 15.36
N ASP A 140 0.61 -7.24 15.84
CA ASP A 140 1.41 -6.01 15.75
C ASP A 140 1.64 -5.60 14.29
N LEU A 141 1.91 -6.57 13.42
CA LEU A 141 2.05 -6.36 11.98
C LEU A 141 0.75 -5.75 11.41
N ASN A 142 -0.39 -6.37 11.68
CA ASN A 142 -1.68 -5.91 11.18
C ASN A 142 -2.01 -4.51 11.68
N GLN A 143 -1.75 -4.23 12.96
CA GLN A 143 -1.98 -2.91 13.54
C GLN A 143 -1.12 -1.84 12.87
N GLN A 144 0.18 -2.08 12.68
CA GLN A 144 1.09 -1.12 12.07
C GLN A 144 0.78 -0.90 10.58
N VAL A 145 0.53 -1.98 9.83
CA VAL A 145 0.13 -1.87 8.42
C VAL A 145 -1.19 -1.12 8.29
N ASN A 146 -2.17 -1.38 9.15
CA ASN A 146 -3.43 -0.64 9.14
C ASN A 146 -3.22 0.85 9.41
N LYS A 147 -2.29 1.26 10.28
CA LYS A 147 -1.99 2.68 10.50
C LYS A 147 -1.39 3.36 9.27
N ILE A 148 -0.57 2.64 8.50
CA ILE A 148 0.07 3.17 7.28
C ILE A 148 -0.93 3.25 6.11
N VAL A 149 -1.80 2.26 5.98
CA VAL A 149 -2.72 2.08 4.84
C VAL A 149 -4.07 2.78 5.05
N GLN A 150 -4.33 3.23 6.29
CA GLN A 150 -5.44 4.14 6.54
C GLN A 150 -5.28 5.41 5.70
N PRO A 151 -6.40 5.93 5.17
CA PRO A 151 -6.41 7.22 4.51
C PRO A 151 -6.12 8.33 5.52
#